data_AF-A0A3C1FKA6-F1
#
_entry.id   AF-A0A3C1FKA6-F1
#
_cell.length_a   1.000
_cell.length_b   1.000
_cell.length_c   1.000
_cell.angle_alpha   90.00
_cell.angle_beta   90.00
_cell.angle_gamma   90.00
#
_symmetry.space_group_name_H-M   'P 1'
#
loop_
_entity.id
_entity.type
_entity.pdbx_description
1 polymer ?
#
loop_
_entity_poly.entity_id
_entity_poly.type
_entity_poly.pdbx_seq_one_letter_code
_entity_poly.pdbx_strand_id
1 'polypeptide(L)'
;MTENEPHGGLHHAAPPHFSSPHLAAPALRHGFFTRHGGVSQGIYGALNCGLGSGDDRAAIAENRARVQASFGKDTVLTGVHQVHG
;
A
#
# COMPACT_ATOMS: atom_id res chain seq x y z
N MET A 1 -4.68 40.52 -10.04
CA MET A 1 -3.50 40.26 -9.20
C MET A 1 -3.86 39.06 -8.34
N THR A 2 -3.93 37.88 -9.00
CA THR A 2 -2.91 36.81 -8.97
C THR A 2 -2.98 36.07 -7.61
N GLU A 3 -3.28 34.78 -7.49
CA GLU A 3 -3.25 33.65 -8.41
C GLU A 3 -4.13 32.52 -7.88
N ASN A 4 -4.66 31.75 -8.82
CA ASN A 4 -5.18 30.40 -8.68
C ASN A 4 -3.97 29.45 -8.66
N GLU A 5 -3.85 28.51 -7.72
CA GLU A 5 -3.07 27.29 -7.94
C GLU A 5 -3.72 26.06 -7.24
N PRO A 6 -4.07 24.99 -7.98
CA PRO A 6 -4.72 23.80 -7.47
C PRO A 6 -3.75 22.60 -7.40
N HIS A 7 -3.34 22.15 -6.21
CA HIS A 7 -2.52 20.93 -6.07
C HIS A 7 -2.98 20.03 -4.91
N GLY A 8 -4.22 19.57 -4.97
CA GLY A 8 -4.68 18.44 -4.17
C GLY A 8 -4.65 17.17 -5.01
N GLY A 9 -3.47 16.57 -5.21
CA GLY A 9 -3.40 15.20 -5.73
C GLY A 9 -4.29 14.31 -4.87
N LEU A 10 -5.11 13.47 -5.48
CA LEU A 10 -6.07 12.61 -4.78
C LEU A 10 -5.32 11.79 -3.72
N HIS A 11 -5.37 12.22 -2.46
CA HIS A 11 -4.88 11.45 -1.34
C HIS A 11 -5.87 10.30 -1.13
N HIS A 12 -5.66 9.19 -1.84
CA HIS A 12 -6.36 7.96 -1.51
C HIS A 12 -6.03 7.62 -0.05
N ALA A 13 -7.08 7.46 0.77
CA ALA A 13 -6.93 7.04 2.15
C ALA A 13 -6.08 5.76 2.21
N ALA A 14 -5.18 5.67 3.19
CA ALA A 14 -4.34 4.51 3.40
C ALA A 14 -5.21 3.24 3.42
N PRO A 15 -4.79 2.13 2.76
CA PRO A 15 -5.58 0.91 2.78
C PRO A 15 -5.84 0.43 4.22
N PRO A 16 -7.03 -0.14 4.50
CA PRO A 16 -7.35 -0.64 5.83
C PRO A 16 -6.31 -1.66 6.32
N HIS A 17 -5.81 -1.44 7.53
CA HIS A 17 -4.80 -2.26 8.17
C HIS A 17 -5.08 -2.38 9.67
N PHE A 18 -4.57 -3.45 10.26
CA PHE A 18 -4.52 -3.62 11.70
C PHE A 18 -3.15 -3.21 12.24
N SER A 19 -3.11 -2.82 13.50
CA SER A 19 -1.88 -2.59 14.26
C SER A 19 -1.89 -3.43 15.54
N SER A 20 -0.70 -3.82 16.02
CA SER A 20 -0.54 -4.51 17.31
C SER A 20 -0.02 -3.55 18.38
N PRO A 21 -0.61 -3.51 19.59
CA PRO A 21 -0.08 -2.75 20.72
C PRO A 21 1.34 -3.17 21.15
N HIS A 22 1.71 -4.44 20.92
CA HIS A 22 3.05 -4.96 21.25
C HIS A 22 4.16 -4.37 20.37
N LEU A 23 3.81 -3.72 19.27
CA LEU A 23 4.73 -3.05 18.36
C LEU A 23 4.56 -1.52 18.44
N ALA A 24 3.81 -1.00 19.42
CA ALA A 24 3.65 0.44 19.60
C ALA A 24 4.94 1.05 20.17
N ALA A 25 5.73 1.68 19.30
CA ALA A 25 6.94 2.41 19.68
C ALA A 25 7.05 3.73 18.89
N PRO A 26 7.53 4.83 19.50
CA PRO A 26 7.50 6.17 18.87
C PRO A 26 8.18 6.26 17.49
N ALA A 27 9.24 5.47 17.26
CA ALA A 27 10.00 5.47 16.01
C ALA A 27 9.66 4.29 15.07
N LEU A 28 8.68 3.46 15.42
CA LEU A 28 8.28 2.29 14.64
C LEU A 28 6.91 2.55 14.00
N ARG A 29 6.85 2.42 12.67
CA ARG A 29 5.59 2.35 11.93
C ARG A 29 5.40 0.91 11.46
N HIS A 30 4.26 0.30 11.80
CA HIS A 30 3.88 -1.04 11.37
C HIS A 30 2.41 -1.09 10.98
N GLY A 31 2.06 -2.12 10.21
CA GLY A 31 0.67 -2.41 9.86
C GLY A 31 0.54 -3.78 9.22
N PHE A 32 -0.57 -4.45 9.51
CA PHE A 32 -0.99 -5.69 8.85
C PHE A 32 -2.16 -5.36 7.92
N PHE A 33 -1.87 -5.22 6.62
CA PHE A 33 -2.89 -4.83 5.64
C PHE A 33 -3.94 -5.91 5.43
N THR A 34 -5.16 -5.46 5.18
CA THR A 34 -6.27 -6.32 4.77
C THR A 34 -6.29 -6.51 3.25
N ARG A 35 -7.26 -7.27 2.75
CA ARG A 35 -7.51 -7.39 1.30
C ARG A 35 -8.20 -6.16 0.66
N HIS A 36 -8.64 -5.18 1.46
CA HIS A 36 -9.44 -4.04 0.99
C HIS A 36 -8.57 -2.83 0.65
N GLY A 37 -9.12 -1.88 -0.13
CA GLY A 37 -8.45 -0.61 -0.44
C GLY A 37 -7.51 -0.61 -1.65
N GLY A 38 -7.45 -1.72 -2.40
CA GLY A 38 -6.68 -1.81 -3.65
C GLY A 38 -7.53 -1.69 -4.91
N VAL A 39 -6.92 -2.00 -6.05
CA VAL A 39 -7.49 -1.88 -7.40
C VAL A 39 -7.63 -3.21 -8.16
N SER A 40 -7.08 -4.30 -7.63
CA SER A 40 -7.19 -5.62 -8.23
C SER A 40 -8.66 -6.08 -8.27
N GLN A 41 -8.97 -6.97 -9.21
CA GLN A 41 -10.35 -7.42 -9.47
C GLN A 41 -10.47 -8.95 -9.33
N GLY A 42 -11.69 -9.46 -9.39
CA GLY A 42 -11.97 -10.90 -9.35
C GLY A 42 -11.42 -11.58 -8.09
N ILE A 43 -10.73 -12.70 -8.26
CA ILE A 43 -10.17 -13.48 -7.14
C ILE A 43 -9.09 -12.69 -6.35
N TYR A 44 -8.47 -11.70 -6.98
CA TYR A 44 -7.44 -10.84 -6.38
C TYR A 44 -8.02 -9.59 -5.72
N GLY A 45 -9.33 -9.39 -5.79
CA GLY A 45 -10.03 -8.24 -5.21
C GLY A 45 -9.72 -8.06 -3.72
N ALA A 46 -9.15 -6.94 -3.25
CA ALA A 46 -8.77 -5.71 -3.96
C ALA A 46 -7.28 -5.33 -3.86
N LEU A 47 -6.61 -5.62 -2.74
CA LEU A 47 -5.24 -5.16 -2.44
C LEU A 47 -4.18 -6.28 -2.58
N ASN A 48 -4.10 -6.88 -3.76
CA ASN A 48 -3.07 -7.88 -4.03
C ASN A 48 -1.70 -7.22 -4.28
N CYS A 49 -0.70 -7.57 -3.46
CA CYS A 49 0.68 -7.08 -3.60
C CYS A 49 1.66 -8.17 -4.07
N GLY A 50 1.17 -9.38 -4.38
CA GLY A 50 1.97 -10.54 -4.71
C GLY A 50 2.52 -10.49 -6.13
N LEU A 51 3.80 -10.14 -6.29
CA LEU A 51 4.49 -10.13 -7.58
C LEU A 51 4.54 -11.51 -8.27
N GLY A 52 4.41 -12.60 -7.51
CA GLY A 52 4.34 -13.97 -8.06
C GLY A 52 2.93 -14.44 -8.43
N SER A 53 1.89 -13.63 -8.18
CA SER A 53 0.51 -13.99 -8.51
C SER A 53 0.24 -13.85 -10.02
N GLY A 54 -0.87 -14.45 -10.49
CA GLY A 54 -1.36 -14.30 -11.87
C GLY A 54 -2.25 -13.08 -12.08
N ASP A 55 -2.13 -12.05 -11.24
CA ASP A 55 -2.90 -10.80 -11.34
C ASP A 55 -2.28 -9.83 -12.36
N ASP A 56 -3.00 -8.77 -12.68
CA ASP A 56 -2.50 -7.67 -13.51
C ASP A 56 -1.30 -6.98 -12.83
N ARG A 57 -0.19 -6.89 -13.57
CA ARG A 57 1.05 -6.23 -13.12
C ARG A 57 0.83 -4.76 -12.74
N ALA A 58 -0.02 -4.04 -13.46
CA ALA A 58 -0.34 -2.65 -13.16
C ALA A 58 -1.15 -2.53 -11.86
N ALA A 59 -2.10 -3.45 -11.64
CA ALA A 59 -2.87 -3.49 -10.40
C ALA A 59 -1.99 -3.81 -9.19
N ILE A 60 -1.06 -4.77 -9.32
CA ILE A 60 -0.08 -5.09 -8.29
C ILE A 60 0.81 -3.87 -7.99
N ALA A 61 1.31 -3.18 -9.02
CA ALA A 61 2.17 -2.00 -8.85
C ALA A 61 1.44 -0.87 -8.10
N GLU A 62 0.19 -0.58 -8.45
CA GLU A 62 -0.63 0.42 -7.78
C GLU A 62 -0.94 0.02 -6.32
N ASN A 63 -1.31 -1.23 -6.06
CA ASN A 63 -1.55 -1.71 -4.69
C ASN A 63 -0.29 -1.57 -3.81
N ARG A 64 0.88 -1.91 -4.37
CA ARG A 64 2.18 -1.73 -3.72
C ARG A 64 2.49 -0.25 -3.45
N ALA A 65 2.18 0.64 -4.39
CA ALA A 65 2.33 2.09 -4.20
C ALA A 65 1.45 2.62 -3.06
N ARG A 66 0.20 2.15 -2.96
CA ARG A 66 -0.72 2.51 -1.85
C ARG A 66 -0.22 2.04 -0.49
N VAL A 67 0.29 0.80 -0.43
CA VAL A 67 0.92 0.26 0.79
C VAL A 67 2.13 1.10 1.17
N GLN A 68 3.03 1.40 0.22
CA GLN A 68 4.21 2.22 0.45
C GLN A 68 3.85 3.63 0.97
N ALA A 69 2.87 4.27 0.34
CA ALA A 69 2.41 5.61 0.72
C ALA A 69 1.88 5.68 2.17
N SER A 70 1.39 4.56 2.72
CA SER A 70 0.91 4.47 4.10
C SER A 70 2.02 4.66 5.14
N PHE A 71 3.29 4.53 4.75
CA PHE A 71 4.46 4.69 5.64
C PHE A 71 5.20 6.02 5.44
N GLY A 72 4.79 6.84 4.47
CA GLY A 72 5.39 8.15 4.15
C GLY A 72 6.12 8.17 2.80
N LYS A 73 6.29 9.39 2.26
CA LYS A 73 6.74 9.64 0.86
C LYS A 73 8.10 9.03 0.51
N ASP A 74 9.02 8.95 1.46
CA ASP A 74 10.39 8.47 1.22
C ASP A 74 10.57 6.98 1.57
N THR A 75 9.48 6.24 1.75
CA THR A 75 9.54 4.82 2.07
C THR A 75 9.90 4.01 0.82
N VAL A 76 10.84 3.07 0.95
CA VAL A 76 11.13 2.07 -0.08
C VAL A 76 10.46 0.75 0.29
N LEU A 77 9.49 0.31 -0.52
CA LEU A 77 8.85 -0.99 -0.30
C LEU A 77 9.72 -2.13 -0.87
N THR A 78 10.35 -2.89 0.02
CA THR A 78 11.15 -4.06 -0.33
C THR A 78 10.36 -5.35 -0.06
N GLY A 79 10.43 -6.31 -0.98
CA GLY A 79 9.85 -7.64 -0.81
C GLY A 79 10.86 -8.71 -1.23
N VAL A 80 10.66 -9.93 -0.73
CA VAL A 80 11.50 -11.10 -1.06
C VAL A 80 10.73 -12.08 -1.94
N HIS A 81 11.45 -12.95 -2.65
CA HIS A 81 10.87 -14.15 -3.24
C HIS A 81 10.73 -15.22 -2.16
N GLN A 82 9.51 -15.43 -1.65
CA GLN A 82 9.25 -16.39 -0.58
C GLN A 82 9.24 -17.82 -1.12
N VAL A 83 10.18 -18.65 -0.63
CA VAL A 83 10.39 -20.04 -1.10
C VAL A 83 9.95 -21.13 -0.10
N HIS A 84 9.36 -20.75 1.03
CA HIS A 84 8.96 -21.67 2.11
C HIS A 84 10.10 -22.55 2.66
N GLY A 85 11.35 -22.05 2.59
CA GLY A 85 12.53 -22.71 3.16
C GLY A 85 12.72 -22.44 4.64
#